data_AF-A6BLB4-F1
#
_entry.id   AF-A6BLB4-F1
#
_cell.length_a   1.000
_cell.length_b   1.000
_cell.length_c   1.000
_cell.angle_alpha   90.00
_cell.angle_beta   90.00
_cell.angle_gamma   90.00
#
_symmetry.space_group_name_H-M   'P 1'
#
loop_
_entity.id
_entity.type
_entity.pdbx_description
1 polymer ?
#
loop_
_entity_poly.entity_id
_entity_poly.type
_entity_poly.pdbx_seq_one_letter_code
_entity_poly.pdbx_strand_id
1 'polypeptide(L)'
;LLIRLNVILNANLCLFLLLISTLTMFMAGLGANFEFDLKKIIALSTLSQLGLMMSILSMGNYKLAFFHLLTHALFKALLFMCAGAIIHNLKDTQDIRFMGNLMVHMPLTCICMNISNLALCGMPFLAGFYSKDLILEVVSMDFVNIFIFILFFISTGLTVCYSFRLCYYSITGDYNFYSLHSLNDEGWIMLKSMLLMLMFVIFSGSMLMWLIFPTPVMICLPVELKMLALFVSVIGAWIGYEMAKFSVSWISNSLKFYNYSYFFGFMWFMPNISTFSMNYIPLVLSYNLFKNFDQGWNEYFGGQGMFNYLKSSSLLMQFIQNNNMKIYLILIILWMIML
;
A
#
# COMPACT_ATOMS: atom_id res chain seq x y z
N LEU A 1 -0.10 -3.18 -16.36
CA LEU A 1 -1.21 -2.94 -17.32
C LEU A 1 -1.06 -1.61 -18.04
N LEU A 2 -0.96 -0.50 -17.30
CA LEU A 2 -0.83 0.86 -17.88
C LEU A 2 0.38 1.00 -18.82
N ILE A 3 1.52 0.35 -18.53
CA ILE A 3 2.67 0.31 -19.46
C ILE A 3 2.27 -0.19 -20.85
N ARG A 4 1.39 -1.20 -20.95
CA ARG A 4 0.93 -1.76 -22.24
C ARG A 4 -0.04 -0.82 -22.96
N LEU A 5 -0.85 -0.08 -22.21
CA LEU A 5 -1.86 0.84 -22.75
C LEU A 5 -1.35 2.29 -22.85
N ASN A 6 -0.03 2.50 -22.80
CA ASN A 6 0.57 3.84 -22.75
C ASN A 6 0.09 4.75 -23.91
N VAL A 7 -0.08 4.19 -25.11
CA VAL A 7 -0.51 4.93 -26.31
C VAL A 7 -1.90 5.58 -26.15
N ILE A 8 -2.75 5.04 -25.27
CA ILE A 8 -4.13 5.51 -25.05
C ILE A 8 -4.19 6.61 -23.97
N LEU A 9 -3.10 6.82 -23.21
CA LEU A 9 -3.11 7.77 -22.09
C LEU A 9 -3.12 9.21 -22.60
N ASN A 10 -4.23 9.92 -22.35
CA ASN A 10 -4.36 11.34 -22.66
C ASN A 10 -3.55 12.21 -21.68
N ALA A 11 -3.09 13.39 -22.12
CA ALA A 11 -2.26 14.30 -21.34
C ALA A 11 -2.90 14.72 -20.00
N ASN A 12 -4.21 15.00 -19.98
CA ASN A 12 -4.92 15.37 -18.75
C ASN A 12 -4.97 14.21 -17.74
N LEU A 13 -5.13 12.98 -18.23
CA LEU A 13 -5.09 11.79 -17.39
C LEU A 13 -3.68 11.57 -16.84
N CYS A 14 -2.65 11.78 -17.66
CA CYS A 14 -1.26 11.72 -17.23
C CYS A 14 -0.95 12.72 -16.12
N LEU A 15 -1.38 13.98 -16.24
CA LEU A 15 -1.21 14.98 -15.19
C LEU A 15 -1.89 14.58 -13.88
N PHE A 16 -3.11 14.03 -13.96
CA PHE A 16 -3.83 13.52 -12.79
C PHE A 16 -3.11 12.33 -12.14
N LEU A 17 -2.64 11.38 -12.95
CA LEU A 17 -1.85 10.23 -12.48
C LEU A 17 -0.53 10.68 -11.84
N LEU A 18 0.14 11.68 -12.42
CA LEU A 18 1.37 12.24 -11.88
C LEU A 18 1.15 12.80 -10.47
N LEU A 19 0.07 13.57 -10.26
CA LEU A 19 -0.25 14.12 -8.95
C LEU A 19 -0.54 13.02 -7.93
N ILE A 20 -1.37 12.03 -8.28
CA ILE A 20 -1.68 10.92 -7.36
C ILE A 20 -0.43 10.12 -7.03
N SER A 21 0.38 9.80 -8.04
CA SER A 21 1.58 8.98 -7.87
C SER A 21 2.66 9.64 -7.00
N THR A 22 2.81 10.96 -7.10
CA THR A 22 3.76 11.70 -6.25
C THR A 22 3.25 11.85 -4.81
N LEU A 23 1.94 12.05 -4.62
CA LEU A 23 1.33 12.02 -3.28
C LEU A 23 1.42 10.65 -2.62
N THR A 24 1.19 9.54 -3.35
CA THR A 24 1.35 8.19 -2.80
C THR A 24 2.82 7.90 -2.46
N MET A 25 3.76 8.35 -3.28
CA MET A 25 5.19 8.23 -3.00
C MET A 25 5.57 8.92 -1.69
N PHE A 26 5.12 10.17 -1.51
CA PHE A 26 5.39 10.97 -0.31
C PHE A 26 4.73 10.37 0.94
N MET A 27 3.44 10.05 0.85
CA MET A 27 2.66 9.48 1.96
C MET A 27 3.26 8.17 2.47
N ALA A 28 3.64 7.27 1.55
CA ALA A 28 4.26 6.00 1.89
C ALA A 28 5.66 6.17 2.49
N GLY A 29 6.44 7.11 1.95
CA GLY A 29 7.77 7.45 2.48
C GLY A 29 7.70 7.99 3.91
N LEU A 30 6.71 8.83 4.22
CA LEU A 30 6.47 9.31 5.58
C LEU A 30 6.02 8.17 6.50
N GLY A 31 5.00 7.40 6.11
CA GLY A 31 4.50 6.29 6.92
C GLY A 31 5.58 5.25 7.26
N ALA A 32 6.44 4.93 6.30
CA ALA A 32 7.54 3.98 6.49
C ALA A 32 8.55 4.42 7.56
N ASN A 33 8.73 5.73 7.79
CA ASN A 33 9.63 6.25 8.82
C ASN A 33 9.06 6.15 10.25
N PHE A 34 7.75 6.00 10.39
CA PHE A 34 7.08 5.88 11.70
C PHE A 34 6.64 4.45 12.04
N GLU A 35 6.54 3.57 11.05
CA GLU A 35 6.25 2.14 11.26
C GLU A 35 7.44 1.38 11.84
N PHE A 36 7.17 0.40 12.69
CA PHE A 36 8.19 -0.47 13.32
C PHE A 36 8.11 -1.93 12.88
N ASP A 37 7.00 -2.36 12.29
CA ASP A 37 6.89 -3.73 11.75
C ASP A 37 7.74 -3.86 10.46
N LEU A 38 8.70 -4.78 10.46
CA LEU A 38 9.62 -4.99 9.34
C LEU A 38 8.89 -5.22 8.01
N LYS A 39 7.87 -6.09 8.00
CA LYS A 39 7.07 -6.37 6.79
C LYS A 39 6.32 -5.12 6.30
N LYS A 40 5.78 -4.30 7.20
CA LYS A 40 5.07 -3.06 6.83
C LYS A 40 6.03 -2.01 6.26
N ILE A 41 7.24 -1.88 6.80
CA ILE A 41 8.27 -0.99 6.26
C ILE A 41 8.64 -1.42 4.83
N ILE A 42 8.84 -2.73 4.59
CA ILE A 42 9.16 -3.23 3.25
C ILE A 42 7.96 -3.03 2.30
N ALA A 43 6.72 -3.24 2.75
CA ALA A 43 5.52 -3.00 1.98
C ALA A 43 5.34 -1.51 1.61
N LEU A 44 5.48 -0.60 2.57
CA LEU A 44 5.38 0.85 2.32
C LEU A 44 6.47 1.34 1.38
N SER A 45 7.68 0.79 1.50
CA SER A 45 8.74 1.11 0.56
C SER A 45 8.44 0.57 -0.86
N THR A 46 7.72 -0.56 -1.03
CA THR A 46 7.21 -0.94 -2.37
C THR A 46 6.14 0.02 -2.88
N LEU A 47 5.26 0.52 -2.01
CA LEU A 47 4.23 1.48 -2.40
C LEU A 47 4.87 2.81 -2.85
N SER A 48 5.94 3.24 -2.18
CA SER A 48 6.70 4.43 -2.60
C SER A 48 7.35 4.24 -3.98
N GLN A 49 7.98 3.09 -4.25
CA GLN A 49 8.61 2.82 -5.54
C GLN A 49 7.58 2.62 -6.66
N LEU A 50 6.40 2.08 -6.36
CA LEU A 50 5.29 2.04 -7.31
C LEU A 50 4.77 3.45 -7.64
N GLY A 51 4.71 4.35 -6.66
CA GLY A 51 4.46 5.77 -6.91
C GLY A 51 5.49 6.36 -7.87
N LEU A 52 6.77 6.04 -7.68
CA LEU A 52 7.85 6.46 -8.58
C LEU A 52 7.67 5.87 -9.99
N MET A 53 7.41 4.57 -10.13
CA MET A 53 7.12 3.95 -11.45
C MET A 53 5.93 4.59 -12.16
N MET A 54 4.86 4.88 -11.42
CA MET A 54 3.65 5.50 -11.97
C MET A 54 3.88 6.94 -12.41
N SER A 55 4.68 7.70 -11.68
CA SER A 55 5.02 9.08 -12.03
C SER A 55 5.81 9.18 -13.35
N ILE A 56 6.79 8.31 -13.58
CA ILE A 56 7.57 8.29 -14.83
C ILE A 56 6.71 7.83 -16.01
N LEU A 57 5.83 6.85 -15.76
CA LEU A 57 4.87 6.41 -16.77
C LEU A 57 3.95 7.56 -17.17
N SER A 58 3.49 8.37 -16.22
CA SER A 58 2.68 9.55 -16.53
C SER A 58 3.45 10.65 -17.27
N MET A 59 4.78 10.71 -17.15
CA MET A 59 5.63 11.59 -17.98
C MET A 59 5.88 11.02 -19.39
N GLY A 60 5.32 9.85 -19.72
CA GLY A 60 5.43 9.21 -21.04
C GLY A 60 6.60 8.22 -21.17
N ASN A 61 7.47 8.13 -20.16
CA ASN A 61 8.70 7.33 -20.19
C ASN A 61 8.48 5.87 -19.78
N TYR A 62 7.66 5.14 -20.54
CA TYR A 62 7.28 3.76 -20.22
C TYR A 62 8.46 2.75 -20.16
N LYS A 63 9.50 2.93 -20.98
CA LYS A 63 10.69 2.05 -20.97
C LYS A 63 11.44 2.15 -19.63
N LEU A 64 11.56 3.35 -19.07
CA LEU A 64 12.19 3.59 -17.77
C LEU A 64 11.34 3.03 -16.62
N ALA A 65 10.03 3.22 -16.67
CA ALA A 65 9.13 2.61 -15.71
C ALA A 65 9.24 1.07 -15.71
N PHE A 66 9.32 0.45 -16.89
CA PHE A 66 9.51 -1.00 -17.03
C PHE A 66 10.88 -1.47 -16.53
N PHE A 67 11.95 -0.74 -16.87
CA PHE A 67 13.30 -1.05 -16.39
C PHE A 67 13.39 -0.98 -14.85
N HIS A 68 12.82 0.06 -14.25
CA HIS A 68 12.77 0.16 -12.79
C HIS A 68 11.90 -0.94 -12.17
N LEU A 69 10.78 -1.33 -12.79
CA LEU A 69 9.95 -2.43 -12.32
C LEU A 69 10.74 -3.75 -12.21
N LEU A 70 11.53 -4.08 -13.24
CA LEU A 70 12.36 -5.29 -13.25
C LEU A 70 13.44 -5.26 -12.17
N THR A 71 14.21 -4.18 -12.09
CA THR A 71 15.27 -4.05 -11.07
C THR A 71 14.69 -4.04 -9.66
N HIS A 72 13.56 -3.36 -9.46
CA HIS A 72 12.81 -3.33 -8.20
C HIS A 72 12.32 -4.70 -7.75
N ALA A 73 11.79 -5.52 -8.66
CA ALA A 73 11.36 -6.88 -8.32
C ALA A 73 12.50 -7.71 -7.73
N LEU A 74 13.72 -7.58 -8.26
CA LEU A 74 14.88 -8.34 -7.82
C LEU A 74 15.33 -7.95 -6.40
N PHE A 75 15.57 -6.67 -6.13
CA PHE A 75 16.03 -6.26 -4.78
C PHE A 75 14.92 -6.35 -3.73
N LYS A 76 13.64 -6.19 -4.09
CA LYS A 76 12.54 -6.40 -3.15
C LYS A 76 12.32 -7.85 -2.81
N ALA A 77 12.47 -8.76 -3.76
CA ALA A 77 12.41 -10.19 -3.48
C ALA A 77 13.52 -10.60 -2.49
N LEU A 78 14.74 -10.06 -2.67
CA LEU A 78 15.83 -10.27 -1.71
C LEU A 78 15.49 -9.70 -0.33
N LEU A 79 14.97 -8.47 -0.24
CA LEU A 79 14.55 -7.86 1.03
C LEU A 79 13.51 -8.69 1.78
N PHE A 80 12.46 -9.16 1.09
CA PHE A 80 11.42 -9.98 1.72
C PHE A 80 11.95 -11.37 2.14
N MET A 81 12.88 -11.94 1.38
CA MET A 81 13.51 -13.21 1.73
C MET A 81 14.38 -13.08 2.98
N CYS A 82 15.23 -12.05 3.05
CA CYS A 82 16.03 -11.75 4.25
C CYS A 82 15.15 -11.42 5.45
N ALA A 83 14.08 -10.64 5.26
CA ALA A 83 13.12 -10.34 6.33
C ALA A 83 12.41 -11.60 6.84
N GLY A 84 12.06 -12.53 5.94
CA GLY A 84 11.49 -13.82 6.32
C GLY A 84 12.44 -14.66 7.17
N ALA A 85 13.72 -14.72 6.79
CA ALA A 85 14.77 -15.39 7.56
C ALA A 85 14.90 -14.81 8.97
N ILE A 86 14.96 -13.48 9.07
CA ILE A 86 15.10 -12.77 10.35
C ILE A 86 13.89 -13.00 11.24
N ILE A 87 12.67 -12.88 10.70
CA ILE A 87 11.43 -13.06 11.47
C ILE A 87 11.32 -14.50 11.99
N HIS A 88 11.65 -15.49 11.16
CA HIS A 88 11.65 -16.90 11.57
C HIS A 88 12.62 -17.14 12.73
N ASN A 89 13.84 -16.62 12.62
CA ASN A 89 14.87 -16.80 13.65
C ASN A 89 14.58 -16.01 14.93
N LEU A 90 13.82 -14.91 14.84
CA LEU A 90 13.33 -14.13 15.98
C LEU A 90 11.95 -14.61 16.50
N LYS A 91 11.59 -15.89 16.29
CA LYS A 91 10.33 -16.49 16.78
C LYS A 91 9.08 -15.68 16.40
N ASP A 92 8.97 -15.33 15.12
CA ASP A 92 7.88 -14.55 14.53
C ASP A 92 7.72 -13.10 15.02
N THR A 93 8.71 -12.58 15.77
CA THR A 93 8.71 -11.15 16.10
C THR A 93 9.13 -10.32 14.88
N GLN A 94 8.28 -9.36 14.51
CA GLN A 94 8.45 -8.54 13.30
C GLN A 94 8.92 -7.12 13.60
N ASP A 95 8.86 -6.71 14.86
CA ASP A 95 9.17 -5.36 15.29
C ASP A 95 10.69 -5.14 15.32
N ILE A 96 11.15 -4.16 14.55
CA ILE A 96 12.57 -3.83 14.41
C ILE A 96 13.23 -3.38 15.72
N ARG A 97 12.44 -2.98 16.73
CA ARG A 97 12.98 -2.55 18.04
C ARG A 97 13.55 -3.71 18.85
N PHE A 98 13.06 -4.93 18.62
CA PHE A 98 13.62 -6.14 19.20
C PHE A 98 14.82 -6.68 18.41
N MET A 99 15.13 -6.07 17.27
CA MET A 99 16.35 -6.35 16.53
C MET A 99 17.51 -5.54 17.10
N GLY A 100 18.72 -5.96 16.76
CA GLY A 100 19.97 -5.30 17.14
C GLY A 100 21.13 -6.26 16.93
N ASN A 101 22.30 -5.74 16.57
CA ASN A 101 23.54 -6.49 16.35
C ASN A 101 23.40 -7.84 15.59
N LEU A 102 22.54 -7.92 14.58
CA LEU A 102 22.29 -9.18 13.86
C LEU A 102 23.50 -9.63 13.04
N MET A 103 24.43 -8.71 12.74
CA MET A 103 25.68 -9.01 12.04
C MET A 103 26.54 -10.07 12.73
N VAL A 104 26.51 -10.15 14.08
CA VAL A 104 27.30 -11.14 14.83
C VAL A 104 26.68 -12.53 14.73
N HIS A 105 25.35 -12.62 14.74
CA HIS A 105 24.62 -13.89 14.83
C HIS A 105 24.23 -14.46 13.46
N MET A 106 23.88 -13.60 12.50
CA MET A 106 23.43 -13.98 11.16
C MET A 106 24.08 -13.07 10.10
N PRO A 107 25.41 -13.20 9.88
CA PRO A 107 26.17 -12.25 9.08
C PRO A 107 25.73 -12.25 7.61
N LEU A 108 25.37 -13.41 7.05
CA LEU A 108 25.14 -13.54 5.62
C LEU A 108 23.77 -12.98 5.23
N THR A 109 22.73 -13.28 6.01
CA THR A 109 21.42 -12.63 5.87
C THR A 109 21.50 -11.12 6.07
N CYS A 110 22.24 -10.65 7.08
CA CYS A 110 22.36 -9.23 7.36
C CYS A 110 23.11 -8.47 6.25
N ILE A 111 24.17 -9.05 5.68
CA ILE A 111 24.86 -8.47 4.50
C ILE A 111 23.91 -8.41 3.30
N CYS A 112 23.18 -9.50 3.00
CA CYS A 112 22.23 -9.51 1.89
C CYS A 112 21.14 -8.44 2.05
N MET A 113 20.59 -8.32 3.26
CA MET A 113 19.59 -7.31 3.61
C MET A 113 20.13 -5.89 3.38
N ASN A 114 21.33 -5.59 3.86
CA ASN A 114 21.91 -4.26 3.74
C ASN A 114 22.30 -3.91 2.30
N ILE A 115 22.83 -4.85 1.51
CA ILE A 115 23.10 -4.61 0.09
C ILE A 115 21.79 -4.33 -0.66
N SER A 116 20.71 -5.04 -0.34
CA SER A 116 19.40 -4.78 -0.95
C SER A 116 18.77 -3.45 -0.51
N ASN A 117 19.00 -3.02 0.74
CA ASN A 117 18.63 -1.67 1.21
C ASN A 117 19.42 -0.56 0.49
N LEU A 118 20.72 -0.76 0.27
CA LEU A 118 21.55 0.19 -0.48
C LEU A 118 21.14 0.25 -1.96
N ALA A 119 20.76 -0.88 -2.55
CA ALA A 119 20.18 -0.91 -3.89
C ALA A 119 18.87 -0.10 -3.96
N LEU A 120 18.01 -0.19 -2.94
CA LEU A 120 16.78 0.62 -2.85
C LEU A 120 17.07 2.13 -2.71
N CYS A 121 18.14 2.50 -2.01
CA CYS A 121 18.59 3.90 -1.90
C CYS A 121 19.02 4.45 -3.27
N GLY A 122 19.56 3.60 -4.14
CA GLY A 122 20.18 4.01 -5.40
C GLY A 122 21.68 4.25 -5.26
N MET A 123 22.36 3.52 -4.37
CA MET A 123 23.82 3.64 -4.24
C MET A 123 24.53 3.28 -5.56
N PRO A 124 25.62 3.98 -5.90
CA PRO A 124 26.29 3.82 -7.19
C PRO A 124 26.70 2.37 -7.42
N PHE A 125 26.61 1.94 -8.68
CA PHE A 125 26.91 0.60 -9.19
C PHE A 125 25.95 -0.54 -8.78
N LEU A 126 24.98 -0.32 -7.89
CA LEU A 126 23.92 -1.31 -7.63
C LEU A 126 22.76 -1.17 -8.62
N ALA A 127 21.93 -2.20 -8.77
CA ALA A 127 20.86 -2.20 -9.78
C ALA A 127 19.86 -1.03 -9.66
N GLY A 128 19.63 -0.52 -8.46
CA GLY A 128 18.75 0.62 -8.25
C GLY A 128 19.31 1.95 -8.74
N PHE A 129 20.63 2.14 -8.79
CA PHE A 129 21.24 3.37 -9.31
C PHE A 129 20.94 3.55 -10.80
N TYR A 130 21.17 2.51 -11.61
CA TYR A 130 20.97 2.57 -13.05
C TYR A 130 19.55 2.99 -13.45
N SER A 131 18.53 2.59 -12.67
CA SER A 131 17.14 2.96 -12.95
C SER A 131 16.72 4.23 -12.22
N LYS A 132 16.85 4.27 -10.89
CA LYS A 132 16.30 5.34 -10.04
C LYS A 132 16.99 6.69 -10.24
N ASP A 133 18.32 6.70 -10.42
CA ASP A 133 19.06 7.95 -10.65
C ASP A 133 18.71 8.53 -12.03
N LEU A 134 18.70 7.66 -13.06
CA LEU A 134 18.29 8.05 -14.42
C LEU A 134 16.85 8.60 -14.45
N ILE A 135 15.96 8.02 -13.65
CA ILE A 135 14.60 8.53 -13.46
C ILE A 135 14.59 9.95 -12.88
N LEU A 136 15.38 10.21 -11.83
CA LEU A 136 15.46 11.53 -11.20
C LEU A 136 16.02 12.57 -12.16
N GLU A 137 16.99 12.18 -12.98
CA GLU A 137 17.54 13.03 -14.03
C GLU A 137 16.53 13.38 -15.11
N VAL A 138 15.74 12.41 -15.57
CA VAL A 138 14.69 12.66 -16.57
C VAL A 138 13.58 13.55 -15.99
N VAL A 139 13.22 13.37 -14.72
CA VAL A 139 12.26 14.25 -14.04
C VAL A 139 12.78 15.69 -13.92
N SER A 140 14.09 15.88 -13.70
CA SER A 140 14.69 17.21 -13.63
C SER A 140 14.89 17.87 -15.00
N MET A 141 14.88 17.07 -16.07
CA MET A 141 14.87 17.53 -17.45
C MET A 141 13.50 18.02 -17.91
N ASP A 142 12.46 17.29 -17.54
CA ASP A 142 11.11 17.54 -18.02
C ASP A 142 10.47 18.76 -17.32
N PHE A 143 9.50 19.37 -18.00
CA PHE A 143 8.74 20.50 -17.46
C PHE A 143 7.69 20.02 -16.45
N VAL A 144 8.11 19.86 -15.20
CA VAL A 144 7.25 19.44 -14.08
C VAL A 144 6.91 20.65 -13.20
N ASN A 145 5.70 20.66 -12.63
CA ASN A 145 5.30 21.67 -11.66
C ASN A 145 6.25 21.64 -10.44
N ILE A 146 6.67 22.81 -9.96
CA ILE A 146 7.57 22.98 -8.81
C ILE A 146 7.09 22.19 -7.59
N PHE A 147 5.78 22.17 -7.33
CA PHE A 147 5.22 21.40 -6.21
C PHE A 147 5.50 19.89 -6.34
N ILE A 148 5.28 19.33 -7.53
CA ILE A 148 5.50 17.90 -7.82
C ILE A 148 7.00 17.60 -7.76
N PHE A 149 7.84 18.50 -8.29
CA PHE A 149 9.29 18.40 -8.24
C PHE A 149 9.80 18.31 -6.79
N ILE A 150 9.36 19.22 -5.90
CA ILE A 150 9.73 19.22 -4.49
C ILE A 150 9.30 17.92 -3.79
N LEU A 151 8.04 17.49 -4.01
CA LEU A 151 7.54 16.25 -3.42
C LEU A 151 8.36 15.03 -3.86
N PHE A 152 8.79 15.00 -5.13
CA PHE A 152 9.58 13.92 -5.69
C PHE A 152 10.95 13.79 -5.03
N PHE A 153 11.67 14.91 -4.87
CA PHE A 153 12.98 14.86 -4.21
C PHE A 153 12.84 14.59 -2.71
N ILE A 154 11.90 15.22 -2.02
CA ILE A 154 11.67 14.93 -0.59
C ILE A 154 11.32 13.46 -0.37
N SER A 155 10.44 12.88 -1.18
CA SER A 155 10.09 11.47 -1.05
C SER A 155 11.30 10.56 -1.31
N THR A 156 12.18 10.88 -2.26
CA THR A 156 13.44 10.13 -2.43
C THR A 156 14.35 10.23 -1.21
N GLY A 157 14.46 11.40 -0.58
CA GLY A 157 15.17 11.56 0.69
C GLY A 157 14.56 10.73 1.81
N LEU A 158 13.23 10.68 1.91
CA LEU A 158 12.51 9.82 2.87
C LEU A 158 12.79 8.33 2.61
N THR A 159 12.96 7.91 1.34
CA THR A 159 13.35 6.53 1.04
C THR A 159 14.70 6.14 1.60
N VAL A 160 15.64 7.08 1.58
CA VAL A 160 16.97 6.87 2.15
C VAL A 160 16.91 6.94 3.68
N CYS A 161 16.07 7.82 4.24
CA CYS A 161 15.87 7.92 5.68
C CYS A 161 15.39 6.59 6.32
N TYR A 162 14.29 5.99 5.81
CA TYR A 162 13.79 4.76 6.42
C TYR A 162 14.69 3.54 6.19
N SER A 163 15.47 3.53 5.11
CA SER A 163 16.38 2.42 4.79
C SER A 163 17.64 2.49 5.65
N PHE A 164 18.23 3.67 5.87
CA PHE A 164 19.32 3.81 6.84
C PHE A 164 18.87 3.59 8.28
N ARG A 165 17.63 3.95 8.63
CA ARG A 165 17.01 3.55 9.91
C ARG A 165 16.96 2.02 10.05
N LEU A 166 16.59 1.31 8.99
CA LEU A 166 16.56 -0.17 8.99
C LEU A 166 17.98 -0.78 9.06
N CYS A 167 18.96 -0.18 8.37
CA CYS A 167 20.37 -0.55 8.51
C CYS A 167 20.85 -0.36 9.95
N TYR A 168 20.44 0.73 10.63
CA TYR A 168 20.78 0.95 12.03
C TYR A 168 20.29 -0.19 12.93
N TYR A 169 19.00 -0.53 12.88
CA TYR A 169 18.43 -1.59 13.73
C TYR A 169 18.92 -3.00 13.41
N SER A 170 19.49 -3.25 12.22
CA SER A 170 20.03 -4.56 11.85
C SER A 170 21.52 -4.72 12.17
N ILE A 171 22.33 -3.70 11.90
CA ILE A 171 23.80 -3.74 12.07
C ILE A 171 24.23 -3.23 13.44
N THR A 172 23.71 -2.06 13.82
CA THR A 172 24.27 -1.26 14.91
C THR A 172 23.42 -1.32 16.17
N GLY A 173 24.05 -1.02 17.31
CA GLY A 173 23.41 -1.11 18.62
C GLY A 173 23.56 -2.49 19.24
N ASP A 174 23.09 -2.59 20.48
CA ASP A 174 23.15 -3.83 21.24
C ASP A 174 22.05 -4.81 20.83
N TYR A 175 22.26 -6.09 21.11
CA TYR A 175 21.28 -7.13 20.86
C TYR A 175 20.10 -7.00 21.84
N ASN A 176 18.91 -6.64 21.32
CA ASN A 176 17.73 -6.31 22.14
C ASN A 176 16.71 -7.45 22.29
N PHE A 177 16.94 -8.61 21.69
CA PHE A 177 16.02 -9.75 21.79
C PHE A 177 16.25 -10.55 23.08
N TYR A 178 15.43 -11.57 23.31
CA TYR A 178 15.54 -12.44 24.47
C TYR A 178 16.94 -13.07 24.60
N SER A 179 17.44 -13.13 25.84
CA SER A 179 18.73 -13.76 26.17
C SER A 179 18.79 -15.22 25.72
N LEU A 180 17.68 -15.96 25.85
CA LEU A 180 17.53 -17.32 25.31
C LEU A 180 17.07 -17.27 23.84
N HIS A 181 18.04 -17.15 22.92
CA HIS A 181 17.80 -17.15 21.49
C HIS A 181 18.60 -18.24 20.78
N SER A 182 18.02 -18.76 19.70
CA SER A 182 18.65 -19.72 18.79
C SER A 182 18.81 -19.07 17.41
N LEU A 183 19.51 -17.93 17.37
CA LEU A 183 19.80 -17.28 16.10
C LEU A 183 20.86 -18.06 15.36
N ASN A 184 20.55 -18.41 14.11
CA ASN A 184 21.48 -19.15 13.27
C ASN A 184 21.21 -18.89 11.79
N ASP A 185 22.28 -18.86 11.00
CA ASP A 185 22.23 -18.75 9.54
C ASP A 185 22.37 -20.13 8.84
N GLU A 186 22.32 -21.26 9.56
CA GLU A 186 22.56 -22.62 9.02
C GLU A 186 21.56 -23.13 7.95
N GLY A 187 20.49 -22.39 7.65
CA GLY A 187 19.49 -22.76 6.64
C GLY A 187 20.03 -22.70 5.20
N TRP A 188 20.82 -23.69 4.79
CA TRP A 188 21.51 -23.72 3.48
C TRP A 188 20.61 -23.48 2.27
N ILE A 189 19.38 -23.99 2.27
CA ILE A 189 18.43 -23.81 1.16
C ILE A 189 18.09 -22.32 1.00
N MET A 190 17.80 -21.66 2.12
CA MET A 190 17.45 -20.24 2.15
C MET A 190 18.66 -19.36 1.84
N LEU A 191 19.84 -19.68 2.39
CA LEU A 191 21.08 -18.98 2.07
C LEU A 191 21.41 -19.05 0.59
N LYS A 192 21.30 -20.24 -0.03
CA LYS A 192 21.58 -20.43 -1.45
C LYS A 192 20.66 -19.56 -2.33
N SER A 193 19.37 -19.47 -2.00
CA SER A 193 18.45 -18.58 -2.72
C SER A 193 18.77 -17.10 -2.51
N MET A 194 19.13 -16.68 -1.29
CA MET A 194 19.50 -15.28 -1.02
C MET A 194 20.78 -14.88 -1.75
N LEU A 195 21.81 -15.75 -1.76
CA LEU A 195 23.07 -15.50 -2.48
C LEU A 195 22.87 -15.41 -4.00
N LEU A 196 22.02 -16.28 -4.58
CA LEU A 196 21.67 -16.19 -5.99
C LEU A 196 21.00 -14.85 -6.32
N MET A 197 20.05 -14.42 -5.51
CA MET A 197 19.35 -13.15 -5.69
C MET A 197 20.28 -11.96 -5.48
N LEU A 198 21.24 -12.04 -4.55
CA LEU A 198 22.27 -11.02 -4.34
C LEU A 198 23.09 -10.77 -5.61
N MET A 199 23.51 -11.83 -6.28
CA MET A 199 24.23 -11.71 -7.56
C MET A 199 23.40 -10.96 -8.61
N PHE A 200 22.09 -11.23 -8.69
CA PHE A 200 21.21 -10.48 -9.58
C PHE A 200 21.09 -9.01 -9.17
N VAL A 201 20.99 -8.68 -7.88
CA VAL A 201 20.89 -7.27 -7.43
C VAL A 201 22.14 -6.45 -7.79
N ILE A 202 23.31 -7.09 -7.88
CA ILE A 202 24.55 -6.41 -8.26
C ILE A 202 24.64 -6.28 -9.79
N PHE A 203 24.46 -7.37 -10.55
CA PHE A 203 24.75 -7.39 -11.99
C PHE A 203 23.57 -7.03 -12.89
N SER A 204 22.33 -7.29 -12.48
CA SER A 204 21.17 -7.16 -13.38
C SER A 204 20.94 -5.73 -13.86
N GLY A 205 21.25 -4.72 -13.06
CA GLY A 205 21.02 -3.32 -13.43
C GLY A 205 21.81 -2.90 -14.67
N SER A 206 23.11 -3.17 -14.68
CA SER A 206 23.96 -2.86 -15.84
C SER A 206 23.61 -3.72 -17.05
N MET A 207 23.36 -5.02 -16.86
CA MET A 207 22.98 -5.92 -17.94
C MET A 207 21.65 -5.51 -18.60
N LEU A 208 20.63 -5.18 -17.80
CA LEU A 208 19.33 -4.74 -18.28
C LEU A 208 19.41 -3.36 -18.95
N MET A 209 20.25 -2.47 -18.43
CA MET A 209 20.45 -1.15 -19.01
C MET A 209 20.95 -1.24 -20.45
N TRP A 210 21.97 -2.07 -20.70
CA TRP A 210 22.49 -2.31 -22.05
C TRP A 210 21.48 -2.99 -22.99
N LEU A 211 20.58 -3.82 -22.45
CA LEU A 211 19.59 -4.54 -23.24
C LEU A 211 18.39 -3.66 -23.63
N ILE A 212 17.87 -2.86 -22.69
CA ILE A 212 16.63 -2.08 -22.88
C ILE A 212 16.90 -0.76 -23.65
N PHE A 213 18.07 -0.16 -23.44
CA PHE A 213 18.44 1.12 -24.03
C PHE A 213 19.67 0.96 -24.93
N PRO A 214 19.47 0.51 -26.19
CA PRO A 214 20.56 0.35 -27.15
C PRO A 214 21.21 1.68 -27.53
N THR A 215 20.47 2.78 -27.41
CA THR A 215 20.95 4.14 -27.64
C THR A 215 20.93 4.93 -26.33
N PRO A 216 22.06 5.51 -25.89
CA PRO A 216 22.08 6.34 -24.69
C PRO A 216 21.22 7.58 -24.92
N VAL A 217 20.32 7.88 -23.97
CA VAL A 217 19.55 9.13 -23.98
C VAL A 217 20.48 10.25 -23.51
N MET A 218 20.57 11.34 -24.27
CA MET A 218 21.37 12.50 -23.88
C MET A 218 20.65 13.27 -22.78
N ILE A 219 21.30 13.43 -21.62
CA ILE A 219 20.80 14.20 -20.47
C ILE A 219 21.72 15.42 -20.28
N CYS A 220 21.26 16.60 -20.66
CA CYS A 220 21.98 17.89 -20.58
C CYS A 220 21.64 18.73 -19.31
N LEU A 221 21.95 18.25 -18.10
CA LEU A 221 21.60 18.98 -16.86
C LEU A 221 22.72 19.94 -16.41
N PRO A 222 22.41 21.08 -15.77
CA PRO A 222 23.40 21.84 -15.01
C PRO A 222 23.90 21.00 -13.83
N VAL A 223 25.13 21.26 -13.39
CA VAL A 223 25.81 20.48 -12.33
C VAL A 223 24.99 20.44 -11.03
N GLU A 224 24.30 21.53 -10.70
CA GLU A 224 23.44 21.62 -9.51
C GLU A 224 22.31 20.57 -9.52
N LEU A 225 21.58 20.46 -10.65
CA LEU A 225 20.49 19.50 -10.77
C LEU A 225 21.00 18.06 -10.86
N LYS A 226 22.15 17.85 -11.51
CA LYS A 226 22.76 16.51 -11.60
C LYS A 226 23.19 15.99 -10.23
N MET A 227 23.72 16.86 -9.36
CA MET A 227 24.16 16.45 -8.02
C MET A 227 23.02 16.41 -6.99
N LEU A 228 21.84 16.95 -7.31
CA LEU A 228 20.71 17.07 -6.39
C LEU A 228 20.28 15.72 -5.80
N ALA A 229 20.15 14.68 -6.63
CA ALA A 229 19.76 13.34 -6.18
C ALA A 229 20.73 12.78 -5.12
N LEU A 230 22.03 12.95 -5.36
CA LEU A 230 23.06 12.53 -4.41
C LEU A 230 23.01 13.35 -3.12
N PHE A 231 22.88 14.67 -3.19
CA PHE A 231 22.76 15.53 -2.01
C PHE A 231 21.56 15.14 -1.13
N VAL A 232 20.39 14.93 -1.75
CA VAL A 232 19.16 14.53 -1.05
C VAL A 232 19.34 13.15 -0.39
N SER A 233 20.03 12.22 -1.06
CA SER A 233 20.30 10.90 -0.48
C SER A 233 21.23 10.98 0.74
N VAL A 234 22.29 11.79 0.69
CA VAL A 234 23.23 11.96 1.81
C VAL A 234 22.53 12.60 3.02
N ILE A 235 21.73 13.64 2.81
CA ILE A 235 20.95 14.27 3.87
C ILE A 235 19.95 13.29 4.47
N GLY A 236 19.24 12.53 3.62
CA GLY A 236 18.29 11.51 4.07
C GLY A 236 18.96 10.40 4.89
N ALA A 237 20.14 9.93 4.48
CA ALA A 237 20.92 8.92 5.20
C ALA A 237 21.35 9.43 6.58
N TRP A 238 21.85 10.66 6.65
CA TRP A 238 22.28 11.27 7.90
C TRP A 238 21.11 11.44 8.88
N ILE A 239 19.97 11.99 8.41
CA ILE A 239 18.76 12.13 9.22
C ILE A 239 18.27 10.75 9.69
N GLY A 240 18.21 9.76 8.81
CA GLY A 240 17.72 8.42 9.14
C GLY A 240 18.55 7.73 10.23
N TYR A 241 19.86 7.90 10.19
CA TYR A 241 20.76 7.32 11.19
C TYR A 241 20.68 8.04 12.54
N GLU A 242 20.71 9.38 12.55
CA GLU A 242 20.60 10.17 13.79
C GLU A 242 19.25 9.97 14.49
N MET A 243 18.16 9.90 13.72
CA MET A 243 16.81 9.68 14.26
C MET A 243 16.63 8.28 14.86
N ALA A 244 17.44 7.30 14.44
CA ALA A 244 17.40 5.94 14.97
C ALA A 244 18.23 5.77 16.25
N LYS A 245 19.16 6.68 16.53
CA LYS A 245 20.02 6.60 17.71
C LYS A 245 19.21 6.91 18.96
N PHE A 246 19.06 5.91 19.83
CA PHE A 246 18.45 6.05 21.14
C PHE A 246 19.48 5.82 22.24
N SER A 247 19.38 6.57 23.33
CA SER A 247 20.16 6.33 24.55
C SER A 247 19.25 6.39 25.78
N VAL A 248 19.65 5.72 26.85
CA VAL A 248 18.83 5.44 28.05
C VAL A 248 18.34 6.70 28.78
N SER A 249 18.97 7.86 28.55
CA SER A 249 18.59 9.15 29.18
C SER A 249 17.82 10.11 28.27
N TRP A 250 17.55 9.74 27.01
CA TRP A 250 16.90 10.64 26.06
C TRP A 250 15.38 10.56 26.17
N ILE A 251 14.72 11.72 26.31
CA ILE A 251 13.26 11.80 26.18
C ILE A 251 12.91 11.56 24.72
N SER A 252 12.04 10.60 24.44
CA SER A 252 11.62 10.31 23.07
C SER A 252 10.83 11.48 22.49
N ASN A 253 11.35 12.04 21.39
CA ASN A 253 10.69 13.13 20.67
C ASN A 253 9.32 12.68 20.11
N SER A 254 9.14 11.39 19.84
CA SER A 254 7.87 10.81 19.40
C SER A 254 6.77 10.91 20.46
N LEU A 255 7.10 10.82 21.76
CA LEU A 255 6.13 11.00 22.85
C LEU A 255 5.79 12.49 23.05
N LYS A 256 6.78 13.39 22.92
CA LYS A 256 6.53 14.84 22.99
C LYS A 256 5.55 15.30 21.89
N PHE A 257 5.70 14.77 20.68
CA PHE A 257 4.87 15.09 19.52
C PHE A 257 3.95 13.93 19.12
N TYR A 258 3.25 13.34 20.09
CA TYR A 258 2.43 12.14 19.88
C TYR A 258 1.36 12.33 18.80
N ASN A 259 0.65 13.46 18.77
CA ASN A 259 -0.40 13.68 17.78
C ASN A 259 0.13 13.65 16.34
N TYR A 260 1.33 14.21 16.12
CA TYR A 260 1.97 14.21 14.80
C TYR A 260 2.51 12.83 14.43
N SER A 261 3.19 12.14 15.36
CA SER A 261 3.71 10.80 15.10
C SER A 261 2.58 9.80 14.84
N TYR A 262 1.47 9.91 15.59
CA TYR A 262 0.26 9.12 15.38
C TYR A 262 -0.39 9.40 14.01
N PHE A 263 -0.53 10.68 13.61
CA PHE A 263 -1.10 11.04 12.31
C PHE A 263 -0.28 10.53 11.12
N PHE A 264 1.05 10.71 11.16
CA PHE A 264 1.94 10.25 10.08
C PHE A 264 2.10 8.72 10.07
N GLY A 265 2.14 8.07 11.24
CA GLY A 265 2.19 6.61 11.36
C GLY A 265 0.95 5.93 10.79
N PHE A 266 -0.25 6.45 11.06
CA PHE A 266 -1.52 5.89 10.55
C PHE A 266 -1.84 6.28 9.09
N MET A 267 -0.86 6.71 8.30
CA MET A 267 -1.07 7.16 6.92
C MET A 267 -2.25 8.14 6.82
N TRP A 268 -2.18 9.24 7.57
CA TRP A 268 -3.23 10.28 7.59
C TRP A 268 -4.63 9.74 7.92
N PHE A 269 -4.71 8.70 8.75
CA PHE A 269 -5.95 7.98 9.11
C PHE A 269 -6.70 7.32 7.95
N MET A 270 -6.06 7.14 6.79
CA MET A 270 -6.69 6.49 5.63
C MET A 270 -7.25 5.09 5.93
N PRO A 271 -6.59 4.21 6.70
CA PRO A 271 -7.17 2.91 7.06
C PRO A 271 -8.49 3.07 7.83
N ASN A 272 -8.57 3.99 8.78
CA ASN A 272 -9.76 4.18 9.61
C ASN A 272 -10.91 4.82 8.81
N ILE A 273 -10.60 5.80 7.96
CA ILE A 273 -11.59 6.45 7.10
C ILE A 273 -12.16 5.41 6.12
N SER A 274 -11.30 4.68 5.41
CA SER A 274 -11.75 3.69 4.41
C SER A 274 -12.52 2.51 5.01
N THR A 275 -12.11 2.00 6.18
CA THR A 275 -12.77 0.83 6.77
C THR A 275 -14.03 1.15 7.57
N PHE A 276 -14.04 2.24 8.35
CA PHE A 276 -15.21 2.56 9.19
C PHE A 276 -16.27 3.37 8.44
N SER A 277 -15.90 4.44 7.72
CA SER A 277 -16.91 5.30 7.11
C SER A 277 -17.49 4.70 5.83
N MET A 278 -16.64 4.13 4.97
CA MET A 278 -17.06 3.62 3.67
C MET A 278 -17.87 2.32 3.77
N ASN A 279 -17.62 1.46 4.76
CA ASN A 279 -18.39 0.23 4.95
C ASN A 279 -19.72 0.49 5.67
N TYR A 280 -19.77 1.44 6.60
CA TYR A 280 -20.96 1.70 7.39
C TYR A 280 -22.15 2.16 6.54
N ILE A 281 -21.92 3.06 5.58
CA ILE A 281 -23.00 3.64 4.76
C ILE A 281 -23.72 2.58 3.90
N PRO A 282 -23.04 1.74 3.08
CA PRO A 282 -23.68 0.66 2.35
C PRO A 282 -24.35 -0.36 3.26
N LEU A 283 -23.77 -0.68 4.42
CA LEU A 283 -24.36 -1.65 5.35
C LEU A 283 -25.69 -1.14 5.94
N VAL A 284 -25.75 0.11 6.39
CA VAL A 284 -27.01 0.70 6.91
C VAL A 284 -28.05 0.81 5.81
N LEU A 285 -27.65 1.23 4.60
CA LEU A 285 -28.55 1.27 3.45
C LEU A 285 -29.09 -0.13 3.12
N SER A 286 -28.22 -1.14 3.09
CA SER A 286 -28.63 -2.53 2.84
C SER A 286 -29.60 -3.05 3.89
N TYR A 287 -29.38 -2.72 5.17
CA TYR A 287 -30.26 -3.11 6.26
C TYR A 287 -31.63 -2.43 6.17
N ASN A 288 -31.66 -1.13 5.85
CA ASN A 288 -32.91 -0.40 5.67
C ASN A 288 -33.71 -0.90 4.46
N LEU A 289 -33.02 -1.24 3.35
CA LEU A 289 -33.67 -1.86 2.20
C LEU A 289 -34.25 -3.22 2.58
N PHE A 290 -33.47 -4.08 3.24
CA PHE A 290 -33.95 -5.40 3.67
C PHE A 290 -35.15 -5.31 4.61
N LYS A 291 -35.08 -4.46 5.65
CA LYS A 291 -36.15 -4.34 6.64
C LYS A 291 -37.42 -3.70 6.07
N ASN A 292 -37.28 -2.59 5.36
CA ASN A 292 -38.44 -1.81 4.92
C ASN A 292 -39.00 -2.34 3.61
N PHE A 293 -38.15 -2.69 2.65
CA PHE A 293 -38.59 -3.11 1.32
C PHE A 293 -38.90 -4.60 1.31
N ASP A 294 -37.93 -5.46 1.61
CA ASP A 294 -38.10 -6.92 1.48
C ASP A 294 -39.03 -7.50 2.55
N GLN A 295 -38.76 -7.22 3.83
CA GLN A 295 -39.59 -7.73 4.93
C GLN A 295 -40.83 -6.87 5.22
N GLY A 296 -40.87 -5.63 4.74
CA GLY A 296 -41.96 -4.69 4.99
C GLY A 296 -42.95 -4.63 3.83
N TRP A 297 -42.66 -3.77 2.86
CA TRP A 297 -43.56 -3.46 1.76
C TRP A 297 -43.88 -4.67 0.86
N ASN A 298 -42.89 -5.51 0.55
CA ASN A 298 -43.11 -6.70 -0.27
C ASN A 298 -44.01 -7.73 0.43
N GLU A 299 -43.85 -7.93 1.75
CA GLU A 299 -44.76 -8.80 2.51
C GLU A 299 -46.17 -8.19 2.64
N TYR A 300 -46.26 -6.88 2.82
CA TYR A 300 -47.53 -6.16 2.92
C TYR A 300 -48.33 -6.22 1.61
N PHE A 301 -47.71 -5.92 0.46
CA PHE A 301 -48.39 -6.01 -0.84
C PHE A 301 -48.55 -7.44 -1.34
N GLY A 302 -47.65 -8.34 -0.95
CA GLY A 302 -47.66 -9.74 -1.33
C GLY A 302 -48.53 -10.59 -0.41
N GLY A 303 -47.88 -11.53 0.28
CA GLY A 303 -48.56 -12.62 0.99
C GLY A 303 -49.47 -12.17 2.13
N GLN A 304 -49.00 -11.28 3.00
CA GLN A 304 -49.77 -10.90 4.21
C GLN A 304 -50.98 -10.03 3.86
N GLY A 305 -50.84 -9.08 2.94
CA GLY A 305 -51.96 -8.24 2.48
C GLY A 305 -53.03 -9.04 1.76
N MET A 306 -52.62 -9.91 0.82
CA MET A 306 -53.54 -10.83 0.12
C MET A 306 -54.30 -11.71 1.10
N PHE A 307 -53.61 -12.31 2.08
CA PHE A 307 -54.25 -13.14 3.10
C PHE A 307 -55.29 -12.36 3.92
N ASN A 308 -54.95 -11.15 4.37
CA ASN A 308 -55.88 -10.31 5.14
C ASN A 308 -57.11 -9.89 4.32
N TYR A 309 -56.94 -9.58 3.04
CA TYR A 309 -58.05 -9.24 2.15
C TYR A 309 -58.97 -10.44 1.90
N LEU A 310 -58.42 -11.63 1.62
CA LEU A 310 -59.21 -12.84 1.44
C LEU A 310 -59.95 -13.24 2.74
N LYS A 311 -59.30 -13.08 3.90
CA LYS A 311 -59.92 -13.33 5.20
C LYS A 311 -61.09 -12.38 5.48
N SER A 312 -60.93 -11.08 5.24
CA SER A 312 -62.01 -10.12 5.49
C SER A 312 -63.18 -10.32 4.53
N SER A 313 -62.90 -10.61 3.25
CA SER A 313 -63.95 -10.90 2.27
C SER A 313 -64.72 -12.19 2.60
N SER A 314 -64.03 -13.25 3.04
CA SER A 314 -64.71 -14.51 3.43
C SER A 314 -65.56 -14.34 4.69
N LEU A 315 -65.10 -13.59 5.70
CA LEU A 315 -65.89 -13.25 6.88
C LEU A 315 -67.16 -12.45 6.51
N LEU A 316 -67.06 -11.50 5.59
CA LEU A 316 -68.21 -10.74 5.11
C LEU A 316 -69.20 -11.64 4.36
N MET A 317 -68.71 -12.52 3.50
CA MET A 317 -69.57 -13.49 2.80
C MET A 317 -70.24 -14.45 3.77
N GLN A 318 -69.53 -14.92 4.79
CA GLN A 318 -70.10 -15.76 5.84
C GLN A 318 -71.21 -15.01 6.61
N PHE A 319 -71.02 -13.73 6.92
CA PHE A 319 -72.06 -12.92 7.57
C PHE A 319 -73.31 -12.78 6.68
N ILE A 320 -73.15 -12.52 5.39
CA ILE A 320 -74.27 -12.45 4.43
C ILE A 320 -75.00 -13.80 4.34
N GLN A 321 -74.26 -14.91 4.36
CA GLN A 321 -74.81 -16.26 4.30
C GLN A 321 -75.45 -16.71 5.64
N ASN A 322 -75.02 -16.19 6.77
CA ASN A 322 -75.55 -16.61 8.07
C ASN A 322 -76.87 -15.88 8.44
N ASN A 323 -77.72 -15.66 7.45
CA ASN A 323 -79.02 -15.03 7.59
C ASN A 323 -80.15 -16.07 7.67
N ASN A 324 -81.27 -15.69 8.31
CA ASN A 324 -82.45 -16.54 8.38
C ASN A 324 -83.02 -16.83 6.98
N MET A 325 -83.63 -18.02 6.80
CA MET A 325 -84.26 -18.45 5.52
C MET A 325 -85.20 -17.42 4.88
N LYS A 326 -85.86 -16.56 5.69
CA LYS A 326 -86.72 -15.49 5.20
C LYS A 326 -85.98 -14.49 4.29
N ILE A 327 -84.75 -14.13 4.64
CA ILE A 327 -83.93 -13.16 3.89
C ILE A 327 -83.51 -13.77 2.54
N TYR A 328 -83.18 -15.07 2.52
CA TYR A 328 -82.86 -15.79 1.28
C TYR A 328 -84.02 -15.81 0.27
N LEU A 329 -85.24 -16.04 0.75
CA LEU A 329 -86.43 -16.02 -0.11
C LEU A 329 -86.69 -14.63 -0.71
N ILE A 330 -86.49 -13.56 0.07
CA ILE A 330 -86.60 -12.17 -0.41
C ILE A 330 -85.55 -11.89 -1.50
N LEU A 331 -84.30 -12.35 -1.32
CA LEU A 331 -83.23 -12.20 -2.31
C LEU A 331 -83.55 -12.93 -3.62
N ILE A 332 -84.15 -14.13 -3.57
CA ILE A 332 -84.57 -14.87 -4.76
C ILE A 332 -85.68 -14.11 -5.50
N ILE A 333 -86.67 -13.58 -4.78
CA ILE A 333 -87.74 -12.78 -5.39
C ILE A 333 -87.17 -11.51 -6.05
N LEU A 334 -86.27 -10.79 -5.36
CA LEU A 334 -85.58 -9.63 -5.93
C LEU A 334 -84.80 -10.00 -7.20
N TRP A 335 -84.12 -11.14 -7.21
CA TRP A 335 -83.38 -11.62 -8.38
C TRP A 335 -84.31 -11.92 -9.56
N MET A 336 -85.47 -12.53 -9.31
CA MET A 336 -86.50 -12.79 -10.33
C MET A 336 -87.21 -11.53 -10.82
N ILE A 337 -87.17 -10.41 -10.07
CA ILE A 337 -87.70 -9.11 -10.50
C ILE A 337 -86.68 -8.34 -11.35
N MET A 338 -85.38 -8.54 -11.07
CA MET A 338 -84.29 -7.86 -11.77
C MET A 338 -83.90 -8.54 -13.08
N LEU A 339 -84.11 -9.86 -13.18
CA LEU A 339 -84.09 -10.64 -14.43
C LEU A 339 -85.38 -10.39 -15.22
#